data_AF-A0A962X9L7-F1
#
_entry.id   AF-A0A962X9L7-F1
#
_cell.length_a   1.000
_cell.length_b   1.000
_cell.length_c   1.000
_cell.angle_alpha   90.00
_cell.angle_beta   90.00
_cell.angle_gamma   90.00
#
_symmetry.space_group_name_H-M   'P 1'
#
loop_
_entity.id
_entity.type
_entity.pdbx_description
1 polymer ?
#
loop_
_entity_poly.entity_id
_entity_poly.type
_entity_poly.pdbx_seq_one_letter_code
_entity_poly.pdbx_strand_id
1 'polypeptide(L)'
;MAIALLSLIENIRLRLDDLGGDRGPPSSGYYATWQEDDSVCLWKNTELVGYLKSALLDIAGRIPWTTGGSSSDIVGDQTRLSVTSGNPEVALHESTLYVDKVFLASSGLFLEKTESTRLAYLYGENWITNTDTPTHYYEPQRGLLRLYPIPIINDELHLSVRRRCIDEFSWSDVSSEDAPTVTLDDIPNDLEEVLILAVCSIAYKKHDSDTLDIEMSREFSRMVDEMVGPPVSWKQKESRRINANMDTAIRGHSYFRSSAVQDSDWN
;
A
#
# COMPACT_ATOMS: atom_id res chain seq x y z
N MET A 1 -13.33 5.02 9.34
CA MET A 1 -12.95 4.80 10.75
C MET A 1 -11.71 3.95 10.69
N ALA A 2 -10.52 4.50 11.00
CA ALA A 2 -9.25 3.80 10.86
C ALA A 2 -9.20 2.49 11.66
N ILE A 3 -8.45 1.50 11.18
CA ILE A 3 -8.28 0.21 11.86
C ILE A 3 -7.37 0.42 13.09
N ALA A 4 -7.83 0.08 14.28
CA ALA A 4 -6.98 0.06 15.47
C ALA A 4 -6.11 -1.20 15.50
N LEU A 5 -4.79 -1.05 15.68
CA LEU A 5 -3.83 -2.16 15.60
C LEU A 5 -4.11 -3.22 16.67
N LEU A 6 -4.37 -2.80 17.91
CA LEU A 6 -4.63 -3.74 19.01
C LEU A 6 -5.94 -4.51 18.82
N SER A 7 -7.00 -3.86 18.32
CA SER A 7 -8.26 -4.53 17.96
C SER A 7 -8.09 -5.50 16.80
N LEU A 8 -7.27 -5.17 15.81
CA LEU A 8 -6.96 -6.09 14.72
C LEU A 8 -6.24 -7.35 15.23
N ILE A 9 -5.27 -7.19 16.15
CA ILE A 9 -4.57 -8.31 16.78
C ILE A 9 -5.55 -9.16 17.60
N GLU A 10 -6.46 -8.55 18.36
CA GLU A 10 -7.51 -9.26 19.08
C GLU A 10 -8.38 -10.11 18.13
N ASN A 11 -8.85 -9.51 17.03
CA ASN A 11 -9.68 -10.21 16.04
C ASN A 11 -8.93 -11.38 15.37
N ILE A 12 -7.63 -11.22 15.12
CA ILE A 12 -6.76 -12.32 14.65
C ILE A 12 -6.69 -13.43 15.69
N ARG A 13 -6.44 -13.10 16.97
CA ARG A 13 -6.36 -14.09 18.05
C ARG A 13 -7.67 -14.84 18.23
N LEU A 14 -8.80 -14.15 18.16
CA LEU A 14 -10.13 -14.76 18.19
C LEU A 14 -10.34 -15.74 17.04
N ARG A 15 -9.87 -15.42 15.83
CA ARG A 15 -9.98 -16.32 14.68
C ARG A 15 -9.06 -17.54 14.79
N LEU A 16 -7.92 -17.39 15.46
CA LEU A 16 -6.96 -18.47 15.73
C LEU A 16 -7.29 -19.31 16.97
N ASP A 17 -8.30 -18.90 17.76
CA ASP A 17 -8.62 -19.47 19.08
C ASP A 17 -7.40 -19.45 20.04
N ASP A 18 -6.64 -18.35 20.02
CA ASP A 18 -5.38 -18.20 20.78
C ASP A 18 -5.39 -16.97 21.70
N LEU A 19 -6.19 -17.05 22.77
CA LEU A 19 -6.28 -16.01 23.81
C LEU A 19 -5.45 -16.32 25.07
N GLY A 20 -4.73 -17.45 25.10
CA GLY A 20 -3.92 -17.85 26.26
C GLY A 20 -4.72 -18.41 27.46
N GLY A 21 -6.03 -18.61 27.29
CA GLY A 21 -6.93 -19.14 28.32
C GLY A 21 -7.35 -18.12 29.39
N ASP A 22 -8.16 -18.58 30.35
CA ASP A 22 -8.60 -17.73 31.47
C ASP A 22 -7.48 -17.58 32.52
N ARG A 23 -7.01 -16.34 32.68
CA ARG A 23 -5.94 -15.96 33.62
C ARG A 23 -6.37 -14.84 34.56
N GLY A 24 -7.68 -14.54 34.62
CA GLY A 24 -8.21 -13.38 35.33
C GLY A 24 -8.06 -12.06 34.54
N PRO A 25 -8.28 -10.90 35.19
CA PRO A 25 -8.18 -9.60 34.55
C PRO A 25 -6.72 -9.21 34.30
N PRO A 26 -6.44 -8.41 33.24
CA PRO A 26 -5.11 -7.87 33.00
C PRO A 26 -4.68 -6.89 34.09
N SER A 27 -3.36 -6.68 34.22
CA SER A 27 -2.80 -5.61 35.05
C SER A 27 -3.18 -4.22 34.53
N SER A 28 -3.13 -3.21 35.41
CA SER A 28 -3.36 -1.81 35.01
C SER A 28 -2.40 -1.39 33.89
N GLY A 29 -2.94 -0.75 32.85
CA GLY A 29 -2.17 -0.37 31.66
C GLY A 29 -2.23 -1.38 30.51
N TYR A 30 -2.96 -2.49 30.67
CA TYR A 30 -3.16 -3.48 29.62
C TYR A 30 -4.66 -3.68 29.35
N TYR A 31 -4.99 -3.73 28.07
CA TYR A 31 -6.29 -4.08 27.51
C TYR A 31 -6.66 -5.56 27.74
N ALA A 32 -5.69 -6.47 27.62
CA ALA A 32 -5.93 -7.91 27.75
C ALA A 32 -4.75 -8.69 28.34
N THR A 33 -5.00 -9.88 28.91
CA THR A 33 -3.96 -10.72 29.52
C THR A 33 -2.95 -11.25 28.51
N TRP A 34 -3.38 -11.58 27.29
CA TRP A 34 -2.49 -11.99 26.20
C TRP A 34 -1.63 -10.84 25.67
N GLN A 35 -2.04 -9.58 25.88
CA GLN A 35 -1.22 -8.41 25.54
C GLN A 35 -0.11 -8.24 26.58
N GLU A 36 -0.44 -8.40 27.85
CA GLU A 36 0.53 -8.35 28.96
C GLU A 36 1.55 -9.50 28.89
N ASP A 37 1.07 -10.73 28.71
CA ASP A 37 1.89 -11.94 28.70
C ASP A 37 1.34 -12.99 27.71
N ASP A 38 2.05 -13.13 26.59
CA ASP A 38 1.74 -14.10 25.54
C ASP A 38 2.47 -15.44 25.71
N SER A 39 3.12 -15.70 26.85
CA SER A 39 3.94 -16.92 27.05
C SER A 39 3.16 -18.22 26.83
N VAL A 40 1.88 -18.22 27.20
CA VAL A 40 0.93 -19.34 27.04
C VAL A 40 0.25 -19.41 25.68
N CYS A 41 0.38 -18.35 24.87
CA CYS A 41 -0.21 -18.29 23.54
C CYS A 41 0.65 -19.08 22.54
N LEU A 42 0.01 -19.73 21.57
CA LEU A 42 0.67 -20.47 20.49
C LEU A 42 1.40 -19.54 19.52
N TRP A 43 0.83 -18.36 19.26
CA TRP A 43 1.42 -17.31 18.45
C TRP A 43 1.76 -16.10 19.31
N LYS A 44 3.02 -15.63 19.20
CA LYS A 44 3.49 -14.48 19.99
C LYS A 44 2.99 -13.17 19.38
N ASN A 45 2.81 -12.15 20.20
CA ASN A 45 2.31 -10.84 19.75
C ASN A 45 3.23 -10.22 18.69
N THR A 46 4.55 -10.30 18.90
CA THR A 46 5.56 -9.84 17.94
C THR A 46 5.51 -10.62 16.63
N GLU A 47 5.19 -11.91 16.70
CA GLU A 47 5.04 -12.81 15.56
C GLU A 47 3.79 -12.44 14.74
N LEU A 48 2.64 -12.22 15.40
CA LEU A 48 1.39 -11.79 14.74
C LEU A 48 1.56 -10.43 14.04
N VAL A 49 2.27 -9.48 14.65
CA VAL A 49 2.63 -8.21 13.99
C VAL A 49 3.52 -8.45 12.76
N GLY A 50 4.46 -9.39 12.82
CA GLY A 50 5.28 -9.80 11.68
C GLY A 50 4.47 -10.43 10.54
N TYR A 51 3.48 -11.25 10.87
CA TYR A 51 2.54 -11.81 9.89
C TYR A 51 1.65 -10.74 9.28
N LEU A 52 1.19 -9.76 10.07
CA LEU A 52 0.42 -8.64 9.57
C LEU A 52 1.22 -7.82 8.54
N LYS A 53 2.49 -7.50 8.82
CA LYS A 53 3.37 -6.83 7.85
C LYS A 53 3.54 -7.65 6.57
N SER A 54 3.68 -8.95 6.68
CA SER A 54 3.81 -9.86 5.53
C SER A 54 2.53 -9.90 4.70
N ALA A 55 1.37 -9.95 5.36
CA ALA A 55 0.05 -9.89 4.73
C ALA A 55 -0.16 -8.56 3.98
N LEU A 56 0.17 -7.43 4.61
CA LEU A 56 0.08 -6.10 3.98
C LEU A 56 0.91 -6.02 2.69
N LEU A 57 2.14 -6.55 2.71
CA LEU A 57 3.01 -6.56 1.53
C LEU A 57 2.44 -7.42 0.38
N ASP A 58 1.84 -8.57 0.72
CA ASP A 58 1.21 -9.44 -0.28
C ASP A 58 -0.05 -8.78 -0.86
N ILE A 59 -0.97 -8.32 0.00
CA ILE A 59 -2.23 -7.68 -0.38
C ILE A 59 -1.95 -6.43 -1.24
N ALA A 60 -1.07 -5.53 -0.80
CA ALA A 60 -0.69 -4.36 -1.60
C ALA A 60 -0.03 -4.72 -2.93
N GLY A 61 0.64 -5.88 -3.00
CA GLY A 61 1.18 -6.41 -4.25
C GLY A 61 0.11 -6.88 -5.25
N ARG A 62 -1.05 -7.31 -4.76
CA ARG A 62 -2.20 -7.76 -5.57
C ARG A 62 -3.08 -6.57 -5.95
N ILE A 63 -3.42 -5.76 -4.95
CA ILE A 63 -4.35 -4.63 -4.98
C ILE A 63 -3.79 -3.42 -4.22
N PRO A 64 -2.85 -2.68 -4.80
CA PRO A 64 -2.31 -1.50 -4.12
C PRO A 64 -3.39 -0.44 -3.89
N TRP A 65 -3.34 0.19 -2.73
CA TRP A 65 -4.26 1.26 -2.38
C TRP A 65 -3.98 2.49 -3.23
N THR A 66 -5.05 3.15 -3.64
CA THR A 66 -4.99 4.34 -4.50
C THR A 66 -4.94 5.58 -3.62
N THR A 67 -4.04 6.51 -3.93
CA THR A 67 -3.91 7.77 -3.21
C THR A 67 -3.71 8.92 -4.19
N GLY A 68 -4.53 9.98 -4.06
CA GLY A 68 -4.34 11.27 -4.71
C GLY A 68 -5.14 11.51 -6.01
N GLY A 69 -5.75 12.71 -6.11
CA GLY A 69 -6.31 13.32 -7.34
C GLY A 69 -7.24 14.53 -7.07
N SER A 70 -6.74 15.75 -7.34
CA SER A 70 -7.34 17.12 -7.36
C SER A 70 -8.39 17.61 -6.34
N SER A 71 -9.13 16.77 -5.62
CA SER A 71 -10.08 17.20 -4.58
C SER A 71 -9.99 16.31 -3.34
N SER A 72 -9.63 16.94 -2.21
CA SER A 72 -9.95 16.55 -0.83
C SER A 72 -10.07 15.05 -0.53
N ASP A 73 -8.94 14.45 -0.15
CA ASP A 73 -8.78 13.70 1.11
C ASP A 73 -7.31 13.25 1.16
N ILE A 74 -6.49 14.12 1.75
CA ILE A 74 -5.03 13.98 1.81
C ILE A 74 -4.66 13.21 3.06
N VAL A 75 -3.89 12.13 2.88
CA VAL A 75 -2.86 11.76 3.86
C VAL A 75 -1.49 11.80 3.16
N GLY A 76 -0.77 12.88 3.44
CA GLY A 76 0.66 13.06 3.21
C GLY A 76 1.08 14.08 2.14
N ASP A 77 2.12 14.87 2.47
CA ASP A 77 2.94 15.66 1.53
C ASP A 77 3.57 14.80 0.43
N GLN A 78 3.60 13.47 0.57
CA GLN A 78 4.32 12.55 -0.31
C GLN A 78 3.74 12.39 -1.74
N THR A 79 2.50 12.83 -1.96
CA THR A 79 1.92 12.92 -3.32
C THR A 79 2.16 14.29 -3.97
N ARG A 80 2.80 15.20 -3.23
CA ARG A 80 3.20 16.54 -3.64
C ARG A 80 4.72 16.63 -3.64
N LEU A 81 5.32 16.64 -4.82
CA LEU A 81 6.78 16.58 -4.94
C LEU A 81 7.30 17.91 -5.45
N SER A 82 8.24 18.49 -4.73
CA SER A 82 8.90 19.73 -5.16
C SER A 82 9.68 19.50 -6.45
N VAL A 83 9.51 20.44 -7.39
CA VAL A 83 10.29 20.54 -8.62
C VAL A 83 11.26 21.69 -8.46
N THR A 84 12.54 21.43 -8.70
CA THR A 84 13.59 22.44 -8.65
C THR A 84 14.04 22.81 -10.06
N SER A 85 14.11 24.10 -10.35
CA SER A 85 14.64 24.61 -11.62
C SER A 85 16.03 24.04 -11.92
N GLY A 86 16.24 23.61 -13.17
CA GLY A 86 17.46 22.98 -13.65
C GLY A 86 17.63 21.51 -13.25
N ASN A 87 16.77 20.96 -12.39
CA ASN A 87 16.80 19.55 -12.01
C ASN A 87 15.60 18.79 -12.62
N PRO A 88 15.83 17.88 -13.59
CA PRO A 88 14.74 17.11 -14.18
C PRO A 88 14.30 15.93 -13.32
N GLU A 89 15.02 15.58 -12.26
CA GLU A 89 14.80 14.35 -11.50
C GLU A 89 14.06 14.61 -10.20
N VAL A 90 12.98 13.84 -9.99
CA VAL A 90 12.12 13.90 -8.82
C VAL A 90 11.97 12.50 -8.23
N ALA A 91 12.44 12.31 -7.00
CA ALA A 91 12.35 11.03 -6.31
C ALA A 91 10.93 10.77 -5.79
N LEU A 92 10.46 9.54 -5.95
CA LEU A 92 9.21 9.05 -5.38
C LEU A 92 9.47 8.38 -4.03
N HIS A 93 8.45 8.36 -3.16
CA HIS A 93 8.49 7.56 -1.95
C HIS A 93 8.62 6.06 -2.28
N GLU A 94 9.36 5.30 -1.46
CA GLU A 94 9.64 3.88 -1.70
C GLU A 94 8.39 2.98 -1.63
N SER A 95 7.33 3.44 -0.96
CA SER A 95 6.04 2.75 -0.92
C SER A 95 5.24 2.90 -2.23
N THR A 96 5.59 3.84 -3.09
CA THR A 96 4.94 4.03 -4.39
C THR A 96 5.25 2.86 -5.31
N LEU A 97 4.18 2.21 -5.79
CA LEU A 97 4.26 1.09 -6.71
C LEU A 97 4.08 1.56 -8.15
N TYR A 98 3.04 2.38 -8.38
CA TYR A 98 2.67 2.88 -9.70
C TYR A 98 2.29 4.36 -9.60
N VAL A 99 2.57 5.13 -10.66
CA VAL A 99 2.13 6.52 -10.80
C VAL A 99 1.05 6.55 -11.86
N ASP A 100 -0.19 6.79 -11.46
CA ASP A 100 -1.40 6.76 -12.30
C ASP A 100 -1.60 8.09 -13.06
N LYS A 101 -1.27 9.23 -12.43
CA LYS A 101 -1.32 10.56 -13.06
C LYS A 101 -0.28 11.48 -12.43
N VAL A 102 0.25 12.40 -13.23
CA VAL A 102 1.12 13.49 -12.77
C VAL A 102 0.58 14.78 -13.34
N PHE A 103 0.40 15.80 -12.51
CA PHE A 103 0.07 17.15 -12.97
C PHE A 103 0.94 18.18 -12.29
N LEU A 104 1.22 19.26 -13.02
CA LEU A 104 2.00 20.39 -12.53
C LEU A 104 1.09 21.36 -11.78
N ALA A 105 1.45 21.76 -10.57
CA ALA A 105 0.60 22.58 -9.72
C ALA A 105 0.37 23.98 -10.29
N SER A 106 1.41 24.61 -10.86
CA SER A 106 1.30 25.97 -11.42
C SER A 106 0.34 26.09 -12.60
N SER A 107 0.33 25.09 -13.49
CA SER A 107 -0.43 25.13 -14.75
C SER A 107 -1.70 24.28 -14.70
N GLY A 108 -1.81 23.36 -13.76
CA GLY A 108 -2.87 22.34 -13.72
C GLY A 108 -2.79 21.33 -14.87
N LEU A 109 -1.73 21.35 -15.68
CA LEU A 109 -1.58 20.48 -16.83
C LEU A 109 -1.13 19.08 -16.40
N PHE A 110 -1.77 18.06 -16.97
CA PHE A 110 -1.31 16.68 -16.87
C PHE A 110 -0.05 16.48 -17.72
N LEU A 111 0.94 15.83 -17.15
CA LEU A 111 2.14 15.43 -17.87
C LEU A 111 1.90 14.10 -18.57
N GLU A 112 2.31 13.99 -19.83
CA GLU A 112 2.21 12.75 -20.60
C GLU A 112 3.37 11.81 -20.26
N LYS A 113 3.05 10.55 -19.95
CA LYS A 113 4.06 9.51 -19.74
C LYS A 113 4.70 9.12 -21.07
N THR A 114 6.02 9.13 -21.14
CA THR A 114 6.79 8.82 -22.35
C THR A 114 7.98 7.90 -22.06
N GLU A 115 8.83 7.66 -23.06
CA GLU A 115 10.07 6.91 -22.97
C GLU A 115 11.24 7.73 -23.52
N SER A 116 12.44 7.48 -23.02
CA SER A 116 13.67 8.16 -23.47
C SER A 116 13.94 7.96 -24.97
N THR A 117 13.63 6.78 -25.49
CA THR A 117 13.75 6.42 -26.92
C THR A 117 12.80 7.25 -27.79
N ARG A 118 11.56 7.47 -27.35
CA ARG A 118 10.57 8.29 -28.04
C ARG A 118 10.96 9.75 -28.04
N LEU A 119 11.47 10.27 -26.91
CA LEU A 119 11.98 11.64 -26.83
C LEU A 119 13.20 11.85 -27.76
N ALA A 120 14.14 10.90 -27.78
CA ALA A 120 15.30 10.94 -28.69
C ALA A 120 14.87 10.95 -30.16
N TYR A 121 13.85 10.16 -30.52
CA TYR A 121 13.31 10.13 -31.88
C TYR A 121 12.65 11.46 -32.29
N LEU A 122 11.85 12.06 -31.40
CA LEU A 122 11.08 13.28 -31.70
C LEU A 122 11.94 14.55 -31.70
N TYR A 123 12.93 14.63 -30.81
CA TYR A 123 13.67 15.87 -30.54
C TYR A 123 15.17 15.79 -30.86
N GLY A 124 15.65 14.64 -31.37
CA GLY A 124 17.06 14.42 -31.72
C GLY A 124 17.97 14.23 -30.50
N GLU A 125 19.27 14.07 -30.71
CA GLU A 125 20.24 13.66 -29.67
C GLU A 125 20.36 14.63 -28.47
N ASN A 126 20.05 15.92 -28.66
CA ASN A 126 20.19 16.95 -27.63
C ASN A 126 18.94 17.12 -26.76
N TRP A 127 17.93 16.27 -26.91
CA TRP A 127 16.69 16.39 -26.14
C TRP A 127 16.91 16.43 -24.62
N ILE A 128 17.94 15.72 -24.12
CA ILE A 128 18.27 15.64 -22.69
C ILE A 128 18.58 17.00 -22.06
N THR A 129 19.00 18.00 -22.84
CA THR A 129 19.39 19.33 -22.33
C THR A 129 18.34 20.41 -22.59
N ASN A 130 17.20 20.06 -23.21
CA ASN A 130 16.13 21.02 -23.44
C ASN A 130 15.52 21.46 -22.12
N THR A 131 15.36 22.77 -21.96
CA THR A 131 14.77 23.40 -20.77
C THR A 131 13.50 24.16 -21.14
N ASP A 132 12.41 23.93 -20.43
CA ASP A 132 11.13 24.64 -20.56
C ASP A 132 10.20 24.21 -19.41
N THR A 133 8.91 24.57 -19.48
CA THR A 133 7.86 24.00 -18.64
C THR A 133 7.68 22.52 -18.97
N PRO A 134 7.77 21.60 -17.99
CA PRO A 134 7.56 20.17 -18.22
C PRO A 134 6.19 19.88 -18.83
N THR A 135 6.16 19.04 -19.85
CA THR A 135 4.94 18.54 -20.51
C THR A 135 4.87 17.02 -20.51
N HIS A 136 6.01 16.37 -20.34
CA HIS A 136 6.14 14.92 -20.32
C HIS A 136 6.93 14.49 -19.09
N TYR A 137 6.83 13.21 -18.77
CA TYR A 137 7.72 12.57 -17.83
C TYR A 137 7.96 11.12 -18.22
N TYR A 138 9.05 10.53 -17.73
CA TYR A 138 9.30 9.11 -17.84
C TYR A 138 9.96 8.56 -16.57
N GLU A 139 9.91 7.25 -16.40
CA GLU A 139 10.48 6.55 -15.24
C GLU A 139 11.75 5.80 -15.66
N PRO A 140 12.95 6.40 -15.58
CA PRO A 140 14.20 5.74 -15.95
C PRO A 140 14.48 4.49 -15.09
N GLN A 141 14.08 4.55 -13.83
CA GLN A 141 14.13 3.45 -12.87
C GLN A 141 12.98 3.58 -11.88
N ARG A 142 12.69 2.48 -11.17
CA ARG A 142 11.66 2.49 -10.14
C ARG A 142 11.99 3.51 -9.05
N GLY A 143 11.00 4.32 -8.68
CA GLY A 143 11.15 5.33 -7.63
C GLY A 143 11.71 6.67 -8.11
N LEU A 144 11.91 6.87 -9.41
CA LEU A 144 12.42 8.12 -9.97
C LEU A 144 11.58 8.57 -11.15
N LEU A 145 11.08 9.80 -11.09
CA LEU A 145 10.49 10.49 -12.24
C LEU A 145 11.54 11.40 -12.87
N ARG A 146 11.58 11.40 -14.19
CA ARG A 146 12.34 12.36 -14.96
C ARG A 146 11.43 13.20 -15.83
N LEU A 147 11.44 14.49 -15.59
CA LEU A 147 10.64 15.49 -16.26
C LEU A 147 11.27 15.89 -17.60
N TYR A 148 10.41 16.20 -18.57
CA TYR A 148 10.81 16.74 -19.86
C TYR A 148 9.82 17.81 -20.33
N PRO A 149 10.29 18.96 -20.83
CA PRO A 149 11.68 19.47 -20.74
C PRO A 149 12.17 19.70 -19.30
N ILE A 150 13.46 20.01 -19.11
CA ILE A 150 14.03 20.35 -17.80
C ILE A 150 13.34 21.62 -17.28
N PRO A 151 12.77 21.60 -16.06
CA PRO A 151 12.04 22.75 -15.52
C PRO A 151 12.94 23.98 -15.38
N ILE A 152 12.44 25.15 -15.79
CA ILE A 152 13.14 26.44 -15.65
C ILE A 152 12.71 27.23 -14.41
N ILE A 153 11.61 26.85 -13.77
CA ILE A 153 11.03 27.49 -12.60
C ILE A 153 10.78 26.41 -11.52
N ASN A 154 10.88 26.79 -10.25
CA ASN A 154 10.50 25.91 -9.14
C ASN A 154 8.98 25.72 -9.12
N ASP A 155 8.54 24.49 -8.90
CA ASP A 155 7.11 24.13 -8.96
C ASP A 155 6.82 22.96 -8.01
N GLU A 156 5.61 22.42 -8.10
CA GLU A 156 5.19 21.21 -7.40
C GLU A 156 4.49 20.26 -8.37
N LEU A 157 4.82 18.97 -8.30
CA LEU A 157 4.06 17.91 -8.95
C LEU A 157 3.02 17.38 -7.98
N HIS A 158 1.80 17.22 -8.44
CA HIS A 158 0.79 16.43 -7.72
C HIS A 158 0.59 15.12 -8.46
N LEU A 159 0.62 14.04 -7.69
CA LEU A 159 0.58 12.69 -8.22
C LEU A 159 -0.68 11.98 -7.75
N SER A 160 -1.30 11.23 -8.66
CA SER A 160 -2.16 10.11 -8.31
C SER A 160 -1.30 8.85 -8.38
N VAL A 161 -1.20 8.12 -7.28
CA VAL A 161 -0.32 6.95 -7.16
C VAL A 161 -1.07 5.76 -6.61
N ARG A 162 -0.51 4.58 -6.85
CA ARG A 162 -0.87 3.37 -6.13
C ARG A 162 0.32 2.94 -5.27
N ARG A 163 0.08 2.69 -3.99
CA ARG A 163 1.14 2.44 -3.01
C ARG A 163 0.89 1.21 -2.15
N ARG A 164 1.90 0.85 -1.36
CA ARG A 164 1.79 -0.02 -0.18
C ARG A 164 1.72 0.83 1.09
N CYS A 165 1.42 0.17 2.23
CA CYS A 165 1.39 0.80 3.55
C CYS A 165 2.69 1.55 3.83
N ILE A 166 2.57 2.80 4.29
CA ILE A 166 3.65 3.65 4.77
C ILE A 166 3.84 3.47 6.27
N ASP A 167 2.75 3.24 7.01
CA ASP A 167 2.78 3.17 8.46
C ASP A 167 3.80 2.13 8.93
N GLU A 168 4.80 2.62 9.64
CA GLU A 168 5.72 1.78 10.39
C GLU A 168 5.10 1.54 11.76
N PHE A 169 4.76 0.29 12.06
CA PHE A 169 4.24 -0.11 13.36
C PHE A 169 4.96 -1.35 13.87
N SER A 170 4.88 -1.58 15.16
CA SER A 170 5.56 -2.64 15.88
C SER A 170 4.73 -3.05 17.10
N TRP A 171 5.06 -4.20 17.70
CA TRP A 171 4.37 -4.60 18.93
C TRP A 171 4.58 -3.62 20.08
N SER A 172 5.76 -2.98 20.17
CA SER A 172 6.05 -2.01 21.23
C SER A 172 5.13 -0.80 21.23
N ASP A 173 4.48 -0.49 20.10
CA ASP A 173 3.57 0.65 20.01
C ASP A 173 2.26 0.40 20.75
N VAL A 174 1.87 -0.87 20.93
CA VAL A 174 0.59 -1.29 21.54
C VAL A 174 0.78 -2.26 22.72
N SER A 175 2.02 -2.49 23.18
CA SER A 175 2.31 -3.52 24.18
C SER A 175 1.84 -3.20 25.59
N SER A 176 1.55 -1.92 25.89
CA SER A 176 1.13 -1.44 27.22
C SER A 176 0.03 -0.39 27.11
N GLU A 177 -0.89 -0.64 26.19
CA GLU A 177 -2.06 0.21 25.92
C GLU A 177 -3.28 -0.33 26.66
N ASP A 178 -4.02 0.52 27.38
CA ASP A 178 -5.19 0.13 28.18
C ASP A 178 -6.51 0.10 27.38
N ALA A 179 -6.52 0.69 26.18
CA ALA A 179 -7.60 0.63 25.20
C ALA A 179 -7.03 0.77 23.77
N PRO A 180 -7.67 0.21 22.73
CA PRO A 180 -7.14 0.24 21.37
C PRO A 180 -7.25 1.64 20.74
N THR A 181 -6.21 2.46 20.84
CA THR A 181 -6.15 3.84 20.33
C THR A 181 -5.13 4.07 19.23
N VAL A 182 -4.09 3.23 19.11
CA VAL A 182 -3.14 3.29 17.99
C VAL A 182 -3.79 2.80 16.70
N THR A 183 -3.93 3.68 15.71
CA THR A 183 -4.59 3.42 14.42
C THR A 183 -3.60 3.24 13.26
N LEU A 184 -4.04 2.47 12.26
CA LEU A 184 -3.38 2.25 10.98
C LEU A 184 -4.07 3.12 9.92
N ASP A 185 -3.68 4.39 9.86
CA ASP A 185 -4.40 5.41 9.08
C ASP A 185 -4.15 5.32 7.57
N ASP A 186 -3.04 4.73 7.13
CA ASP A 186 -2.74 4.51 5.71
C ASP A 186 -3.44 3.27 5.12
N ILE A 187 -4.12 2.48 5.95
CA ILE A 187 -4.74 1.22 5.54
C ILE A 187 -6.25 1.41 5.38
N PRO A 188 -6.83 1.11 4.20
CA PRO A 188 -8.27 1.09 3.99
C PRO A 188 -8.99 0.12 4.94
N ASN A 189 -10.04 0.62 5.58
CA ASN A 189 -10.76 -0.09 6.64
C ASN A 189 -11.48 -1.35 6.14
N ASP A 190 -11.86 -1.37 4.87
CA ASP A 190 -12.50 -2.50 4.21
C ASP A 190 -11.57 -3.71 4.03
N LEU A 191 -10.27 -3.55 4.30
CA LEU A 191 -9.31 -4.64 4.31
C LEU A 191 -9.11 -5.31 5.66
N GLU A 192 -9.82 -4.90 6.72
CA GLU A 192 -9.71 -5.50 8.04
C GLU A 192 -9.90 -7.03 8.00
N GLU A 193 -11.01 -7.52 7.44
CA GLU A 193 -11.27 -8.98 7.34
C GLU A 193 -10.24 -9.68 6.44
N VAL A 194 -9.79 -9.03 5.35
CA VAL A 194 -8.75 -9.61 4.49
C VAL A 194 -7.45 -9.79 5.26
N LEU A 195 -7.08 -8.81 6.08
CA LEU A 195 -5.88 -8.86 6.91
C LEU A 195 -5.97 -9.97 7.95
N ILE A 196 -7.12 -10.11 8.61
CA ILE A 196 -7.37 -11.20 9.56
C ILE A 196 -7.16 -12.56 8.87
N LEU A 197 -7.82 -12.78 7.73
CA LEU A 197 -7.73 -14.04 6.98
C LEU A 197 -6.31 -14.31 6.48
N ALA A 198 -5.62 -13.28 5.97
CA ALA A 198 -4.25 -13.41 5.46
C ALA A 198 -3.26 -13.76 6.59
N VAL A 199 -3.38 -13.12 7.75
CA VAL A 199 -2.57 -13.46 8.92
C VAL A 199 -2.84 -14.89 9.37
N CYS A 200 -4.10 -15.32 9.44
CA CYS A 200 -4.45 -16.70 9.79
C CYS A 200 -3.84 -17.70 8.79
N SER A 201 -3.89 -17.43 7.49
CA SER A 201 -3.27 -18.27 6.47
C SER A 201 -1.76 -18.46 6.69
N ILE A 202 -1.07 -17.40 7.12
CA ILE A 202 0.36 -17.45 7.44
C ILE A 202 0.61 -18.18 8.76
N ALA A 203 -0.18 -17.89 9.79
CA ALA A 203 -0.05 -18.45 11.13
C ALA A 203 -0.11 -19.99 11.13
N TYR A 204 -1.05 -20.57 10.37
CA TYR A 204 -1.19 -22.03 10.24
C TYR A 204 -0.08 -22.73 9.43
N LYS A 205 0.85 -21.97 8.82
CA LYS A 205 2.06 -22.53 8.18
C LYS A 205 3.24 -22.64 9.14
N LYS A 206 3.11 -22.14 10.38
CA LYS A 206 4.13 -22.27 11.40
C LYS A 206 4.41 -23.76 11.63
N HIS A 207 5.67 -24.16 11.44
CA HIS A 207 6.09 -25.56 11.54
C HIS A 207 6.28 -25.99 13.00
N ASP A 208 5.18 -26.03 13.75
CA ASP A 208 5.13 -26.56 15.12
C ASP A 208 4.01 -27.60 15.25
N SER A 209 4.09 -28.51 16.22
CA SER A 209 3.14 -29.63 16.37
C SER A 209 1.70 -29.14 16.57
N ASP A 210 1.54 -28.00 17.24
CA ASP A 210 0.25 -27.50 17.70
C ASP A 210 -0.27 -26.34 16.84
N THR A 211 0.48 -25.93 15.81
CA THR A 211 0.13 -24.77 14.96
C THR A 211 0.10 -25.07 13.46
N LEU A 212 0.74 -26.16 13.00
CA LEU A 212 0.73 -26.51 11.58
C LEU A 212 -0.62 -27.11 11.17
N ASP A 213 -1.40 -26.35 10.41
CA ASP A 213 -2.62 -26.82 9.76
C ASP A 213 -2.66 -26.38 8.29
N ILE A 214 -2.24 -27.28 7.40
CA ILE A 214 -2.13 -26.99 5.97
C ILE A 214 -3.54 -26.82 5.34
N GLU A 215 -4.56 -27.49 5.87
CA GLU A 215 -5.92 -27.39 5.33
C GLU A 215 -6.51 -26.03 5.65
N MET A 216 -6.46 -25.61 6.92
CA MET A 216 -6.90 -24.28 7.34
C MET A 216 -6.10 -23.17 6.66
N SER A 217 -4.79 -23.34 6.53
CA SER A 217 -3.95 -22.38 5.81
C SER A 217 -4.38 -22.18 4.35
N ARG A 218 -4.74 -23.28 3.65
CA ARG A 218 -5.23 -23.25 2.27
C ARG A 218 -6.61 -22.62 2.17
N GLU A 219 -7.50 -22.93 3.11
CA GLU A 219 -8.85 -22.38 3.12
C GLU A 219 -8.83 -20.87 3.32
N PHE A 220 -8.08 -20.37 4.31
CA PHE A 220 -7.90 -18.93 4.49
C PHE A 220 -7.23 -18.27 3.29
N SER A 221 -6.22 -18.92 2.68
CA SER A 221 -5.60 -18.40 1.46
C SER A 221 -6.61 -18.30 0.31
N ARG A 222 -7.50 -19.28 0.15
CA ARG A 222 -8.55 -19.28 -0.87
C ARG A 222 -9.52 -18.11 -0.65
N MET A 223 -9.94 -17.88 0.59
CA MET A 223 -10.82 -16.76 0.93
C MET A 223 -10.16 -15.40 0.61
N VAL A 224 -8.86 -15.24 0.92
CA VAL A 224 -8.10 -14.04 0.53
C VAL A 224 -8.07 -13.90 -0.99
N ASP A 225 -7.74 -14.96 -1.73
CA ASP A 225 -7.70 -14.95 -3.19
C ASP A 225 -9.06 -14.56 -3.81
N GLU A 226 -10.17 -14.95 -3.18
CA GLU A 226 -11.52 -14.57 -3.62
C GLU A 226 -11.84 -13.08 -3.38
N MET A 227 -11.27 -12.49 -2.33
CA MET A 227 -11.50 -11.09 -1.98
C MET A 227 -10.60 -10.13 -2.75
N VAL A 228 -9.31 -10.47 -2.91
CA VAL A 228 -8.30 -9.56 -3.46
C VAL A 228 -7.65 -10.05 -4.76
N GLY A 229 -8.08 -11.22 -5.24
CA GLY A 229 -7.53 -11.86 -6.43
C GLY A 229 -6.28 -12.70 -6.13
N PRO A 230 -5.84 -13.48 -7.13
CA PRO A 230 -4.70 -14.38 -6.97
C PRO A 230 -3.38 -13.62 -6.81
N PRO A 231 -2.32 -14.28 -6.29
CA PRO A 231 -0.98 -13.72 -6.24
C PRO A 231 -0.51 -13.24 -7.61
N VAL A 232 0.15 -12.08 -7.62
CA VAL A 232 0.63 -11.44 -8.86
C VAL A 232 2.15 -11.64 -8.98
N SER A 233 2.58 -12.16 -10.12
CA SER A 233 4.01 -12.36 -10.41
C SER A 233 4.75 -11.03 -10.57
N TRP A 234 6.07 -11.05 -10.38
CA TRP A 234 6.94 -9.89 -10.63
C TRP A 234 6.74 -9.29 -12.03
N LYS A 235 6.66 -10.14 -13.06
CA LYS A 235 6.46 -9.70 -14.45
C LYS A 235 5.16 -8.93 -14.61
N GLN A 236 4.07 -9.43 -14.02
CA GLN A 236 2.79 -8.73 -14.04
C GLN A 236 2.86 -7.40 -13.29
N LYS A 237 3.52 -7.35 -12.12
CA LYS A 237 3.72 -6.10 -11.38
C LYS A 237 4.49 -5.06 -12.21
N GLU A 238 5.52 -5.49 -12.94
CA GLU A 238 6.30 -4.59 -13.79
C GLU A 238 5.50 -4.12 -15.02
N SER A 239 4.75 -5.01 -15.67
CA SER A 239 3.83 -4.62 -16.75
C SER A 239 2.78 -3.62 -16.29
N ARG A 240 2.24 -3.78 -15.06
CA ARG A 240 1.32 -2.80 -14.46
C ARG A 240 1.96 -1.43 -14.30
N ARG A 241 3.21 -1.36 -13.85
CA ARG A 241 3.95 -0.09 -13.70
C ARG A 241 4.15 0.62 -15.02
N ILE A 242 4.61 -0.10 -16.04
CA ILE A 242 4.86 0.47 -17.37
C ILE A 242 3.55 0.98 -17.96
N ASN A 243 2.48 0.19 -17.86
CA ASN A 243 1.19 0.46 -18.50
C ASN A 243 0.23 1.30 -17.65
N ALA A 244 0.58 1.73 -16.44
CA ALA A 244 -0.36 2.35 -15.49
C ALA A 244 -1.19 3.49 -16.10
N ASN A 245 -0.61 4.22 -17.05
CA ASN A 245 -1.17 5.46 -17.62
C ASN A 245 -1.48 5.31 -19.11
N MET A 246 -1.45 4.08 -19.61
CA MET A 246 -1.86 3.74 -20.96
C MET A 246 -3.32 3.30 -20.94
N ASP A 247 -4.05 3.53 -22.03
CA ASP A 247 -5.44 3.06 -22.17
C ASP A 247 -5.58 1.53 -22.01
N THR A 248 -4.48 0.79 -22.19
CA THR A 248 -4.39 -0.67 -22.06
C THR A 248 -3.93 -1.14 -20.67
N ALA A 249 -3.97 -0.27 -19.66
CA ALA A 249 -3.55 -0.59 -18.30
C ALA A 249 -4.23 -1.87 -17.78
N ILE A 250 -3.42 -2.89 -17.47
CA ILE A 250 -3.89 -4.09 -16.78
C ILE A 250 -4.16 -3.69 -15.33
N ARG A 251 -5.37 -3.26 -15.02
CA ARG A 251 -5.75 -2.89 -13.66
C ARG A 251 -5.78 -4.16 -12.80
N GLY A 252 -5.33 -4.05 -11.54
CA GLY A 252 -5.57 -5.09 -10.54
C GLY A 252 -7.08 -5.30 -10.35
N HIS A 253 -7.47 -6.38 -9.67
CA HIS A 253 -8.86 -6.53 -9.26
C HIS A 253 -9.31 -5.23 -8.60
N SER A 254 -10.38 -4.62 -9.11
CA SER A 254 -11.00 -3.51 -8.41
C SER A 254 -11.47 -4.05 -7.06
N TYR A 255 -11.43 -3.20 -6.05
CA TYR A 255 -12.34 -3.39 -4.92
C TYR A 255 -13.76 -3.65 -5.49
N PHE A 256 -14.58 -4.34 -4.72
CA PHE A 256 -16.00 -4.61 -4.99
C PHE A 256 -16.32 -5.87 -5.82
N ARG A 257 -16.71 -6.93 -5.09
CA ARG A 257 -17.99 -7.58 -5.42
C ARG A 257 -19.12 -6.67 -4.91
N SER A 258 -19.63 -5.85 -5.81
CA SER A 258 -20.95 -5.18 -5.78
C SER A 258 -21.45 -4.59 -4.45
N SER A 259 -21.40 -3.26 -4.34
CA SER A 259 -22.63 -2.50 -4.17
C SER A 259 -22.53 -1.24 -5.02
N ALA A 260 -23.59 -0.95 -5.76
CA ALA A 260 -23.63 0.03 -6.84
C ALA A 260 -23.22 1.43 -6.37
N VAL A 261 -22.10 1.92 -6.89
CA VAL A 261 -21.93 3.35 -7.19
C VAL A 261 -21.68 3.41 -8.68
N GLN A 262 -22.70 3.87 -9.40
CA GLN A 262 -22.61 4.15 -10.82
C GLN A 262 -21.40 5.05 -11.05
N ASP A 263 -20.53 4.63 -11.97
CA ASP A 263 -19.79 5.55 -12.81
C ASP A 263 -20.80 6.55 -13.39
N SER A 264 -20.89 7.74 -12.80
CA SER A 264 -21.55 8.88 -13.42
C SER A 264 -20.46 9.78 -14.00
N ASP A 265 -20.25 9.59 -15.29
CA ASP A 265 -20.02 10.60 -16.32
C ASP A 265 -19.17 11.84 -15.93
N TRP A 266 -17.97 11.91 -16.50
CA TRP A 266 -17.24 13.16 -16.72
C TRP A 266 -17.11 13.39 -18.23
N ASN A 267 -18.04 14.18 -18.76
CA ASN A 267 -17.79 15.07 -19.91
C ASN A 267 -17.14 16.36 -19.41
#